data_AF-A0A6N7P889-F1
#
_entry.id   AF-A0A6N7P889-F1
#
_cell.length_a   1.000
_cell.length_b   1.000
_cell.length_c   1.000
_cell.angle_alpha   90.00
_cell.angle_beta   90.00
_cell.angle_gamma   90.00
#
_symmetry.space_group_name_H-M   'P 1'
#
loop_
_entity.id
_entity.type
_entity.pdbx_description
1 polymer ?
#
loop_
_entity_poly.entity_id
_entity_poly.type
_entity_poly.pdbx_seq_one_letter_code
_entity_poly.pdbx_strand_id
1 'polypeptide(L)'
;MTDDKRKLLAKEPIVWLGDLSDDCTAEWAGLMLRAEWMDEDFWWWAVYDMQNNQEVIDASYNYEISFIGGAAARAKAESIAKAYLGIDA
;
A
#
# COMPACT_ATOMS: atom_id res chain seq x y z
N MET A 1 9.72 -15.45 1.02
CA MET A 1 9.90 -15.18 2.47
C MET A 1 8.87 -16.01 3.23
N THR A 2 9.12 -16.45 4.46
CA THR A 2 8.10 -17.16 5.25
C THR A 2 7.13 -16.18 5.90
N ASP A 3 5.90 -16.61 6.19
CA ASP A 3 4.87 -15.77 6.82
C ASP A 3 5.31 -15.23 8.19
N ASP A 4 5.98 -16.04 9.00
CA ASP A 4 6.51 -15.60 10.31
C ASP A 4 7.53 -14.47 10.17
N LYS A 5 8.37 -14.52 9.12
CA LYS A 5 9.34 -13.46 8.85
C LYS A 5 8.66 -12.19 8.36
N ARG A 6 7.59 -12.29 7.57
CA ARG A 6 6.79 -11.12 7.15
C ARG A 6 6.13 -10.45 8.36
N LYS A 7 5.50 -11.23 9.24
CA LYS A 7 4.91 -10.74 10.49
C LYS A 7 5.93 -10.08 11.42
N LEU A 8 7.16 -10.59 11.48
CA LEU A 8 8.23 -9.96 12.25
C LEU A 8 8.62 -8.59 11.68
N LEU A 9 8.82 -8.51 10.35
CA LEU A 9 9.18 -7.26 9.66
C LEU A 9 8.07 -6.22 9.72
N ALA A 10 6.81 -6.65 9.77
CA ALA A 10 5.67 -5.78 9.86
C ALA A 10 5.49 -5.09 11.23
N LYS A 11 6.43 -5.30 12.16
CA LYS A 11 6.56 -4.48 13.37
C LYS A 11 7.26 -3.16 13.12
N GLU A 12 8.02 -3.07 12.03
CA GLU A 12 8.67 -1.84 11.60
C GLU A 12 7.63 -0.87 11.02
N PRO A 13 7.84 0.45 11.15
CA PRO A 13 6.94 1.44 10.58
C PRO A 13 6.92 1.35 9.05
N ILE A 14 5.78 1.70 8.46
CA ILE A 14 5.67 1.90 7.02
C ILE A 14 6.28 3.27 6.70
N VAL A 15 7.29 3.28 5.85
CA VAL A 15 8.00 4.51 5.45
C VAL A 15 7.75 4.75 3.97
N TRP A 16 7.04 5.82 3.67
CA TRP A 16 6.79 6.28 2.31
C TRP A 16 8.00 7.05 1.76
N LEU A 17 8.41 6.67 0.55
CA LEU A 17 9.50 7.25 -0.22
C LEU A 17 8.95 7.79 -1.55
N GLY A 18 9.72 8.63 -2.24
CA GLY A 18 9.28 9.29 -3.47
C GLY A 18 8.61 10.64 -3.21
N ASP A 19 7.73 11.06 -4.12
CA ASP A 19 7.02 12.33 -4.02
C ASP A 19 5.67 12.12 -3.33
N LEU A 20 5.55 12.58 -2.09
CA LEU A 20 4.31 12.46 -1.31
C LEU A 20 3.16 13.34 -1.85
N SER A 21 3.43 14.17 -2.85
CA SER A 21 2.46 15.00 -3.56
C SER A 21 2.15 14.56 -4.99
N ASP A 22 2.82 13.51 -5.48
CA ASP A 22 2.60 12.95 -6.82
C ASP A 22 2.61 11.41 -6.78
N ASP A 23 3.78 10.77 -6.88
CA ASP A 23 3.93 9.30 -6.84
C ASP A 23 4.88 8.88 -5.72
N CYS A 24 4.36 8.07 -4.79
CA CYS A 24 5.11 7.56 -3.65
C CYS A 24 4.85 6.09 -3.39
N THR A 25 5.87 5.41 -2.86
CA THR A 25 5.83 3.98 -2.54
C THR A 25 6.37 3.68 -1.16
N ALA A 26 5.98 2.54 -0.59
CA ALA A 26 6.57 2.00 0.62
C ALA A 26 6.80 0.50 0.47
N GLU A 27 8.04 0.06 0.72
CA GLU A 27 8.38 -1.36 0.81
C GLU A 27 8.25 -1.82 2.26
N TRP A 28 7.37 -2.80 2.52
CA TRP A 28 7.03 -3.20 3.88
C TRP A 28 6.70 -4.68 3.98
N ALA A 29 7.47 -5.43 4.78
CA ALA A 29 7.20 -6.85 5.06
C ALA A 29 7.00 -7.75 3.82
N GLY A 30 7.70 -7.43 2.72
CA GLY A 30 7.58 -8.15 1.44
C GLY A 30 6.41 -7.69 0.57
N LEU A 31 5.75 -6.59 0.94
CA LEU A 31 4.74 -5.88 0.18
C LEU A 31 5.32 -4.58 -0.38
N MET A 32 4.79 -4.15 -1.52
CA MET A 32 4.94 -2.78 -2.01
C MET A 32 3.57 -2.09 -1.92
N LEU A 33 3.53 -0.93 -1.27
CA LEU A 33 2.39 -0.04 -1.27
C LEU A 33 2.70 1.12 -2.23
N ARG A 34 1.72 1.58 -3.00
CA ARG A 34 1.85 2.75 -3.87
C ARG A 34 0.66 3.68 -3.66
N ALA A 35 0.92 4.99 -3.71
CA ALA A 35 -0.09 6.02 -3.81
C ALA A 35 0.37 7.04 -4.85
N GLU A 36 -0.51 7.33 -5.80
CA GLU A 36 -0.20 8.12 -7.00
C GLU A 36 -1.30 9.14 -7.26
N TRP A 37 -0.94 10.38 -7.53
CA TRP A 37 -1.85 11.40 -8.03
C TRP A 37 -2.11 11.15 -9.51
N MET A 38 -3.37 10.98 -9.87
CA MET A 38 -3.80 10.72 -11.24
C MET A 38 -4.26 12.02 -11.90
N ASP A 39 -4.13 12.08 -13.22
CA ASP A 39 -4.52 13.23 -14.06
C ASP A 39 -6.01 13.64 -13.94
N GLU A 40 -6.86 12.82 -13.31
CA GLU A 40 -8.31 13.06 -13.12
C GLU A 40 -8.65 13.59 -11.71
N ASP A 41 -7.73 14.34 -11.07
CA ASP A 41 -7.90 14.96 -9.75
C ASP A 41 -8.19 13.97 -8.60
N PHE A 42 -7.65 12.76 -8.67
CA PHE A 42 -7.78 11.77 -7.59
C PHE A 42 -6.47 11.07 -7.27
N TRP A 43 -6.37 10.59 -6.04
CA TRP A 43 -5.28 9.71 -5.61
C TRP A 43 -5.66 8.24 -5.80
N TRP A 44 -4.86 7.56 -6.60
CA TRP A 44 -4.85 6.12 -6.75
C TRP A 44 -3.98 5.46 -5.68
N TRP A 45 -4.30 4.21 -5.31
CA TRP A 45 -3.47 3.38 -4.44
C TRP A 45 -3.52 1.92 -4.86
N ALA A 46 -2.48 1.17 -4.48
CA ALA A 46 -2.47 -0.29 -4.54
C ALA A 46 -1.50 -0.92 -3.54
N VAL A 47 -1.72 -2.21 -3.29
CA VAL A 47 -0.84 -3.06 -2.50
C VAL A 47 -0.48 -4.30 -3.31
N TYR A 48 0.80 -4.60 -3.38
CA TYR A 48 1.36 -5.71 -4.16
C TYR A 48 2.09 -6.69 -3.26
N ASP A 49 1.93 -7.99 -3.52
CA ASP A 49 2.77 -9.03 -2.94
C ASP A 49 4.04 -9.24 -3.78
N MET A 50 5.15 -8.65 -3.31
CA MET A 50 6.44 -8.74 -4.00
C MET A 50 7.10 -10.11 -3.87
N GLN A 51 6.57 -11.00 -3.02
CA GLN A 51 6.99 -12.39 -2.91
C GLN A 51 6.22 -13.32 -3.87
N ASN A 52 5.01 -12.94 -4.29
CA ASN A 52 4.16 -13.74 -5.17
C ASN A 52 4.03 -13.12 -6.57
N ASN A 53 5.15 -12.99 -7.29
CA ASN A 53 5.18 -12.46 -8.66
C ASN A 53 4.52 -11.07 -8.82
N GLN A 54 4.59 -10.23 -7.78
CA GLN A 54 3.99 -8.89 -7.77
C GLN A 54 2.47 -8.90 -7.96
N GLU A 55 1.80 -9.93 -7.45
CA GLU A 55 0.34 -10.02 -7.45
C GLU A 55 -0.28 -8.81 -6.75
N VAL A 56 -1.31 -8.24 -7.35
CA VAL A 56 -2.09 -7.16 -6.72
C VAL A 56 -2.97 -7.77 -5.65
N ILE A 57 -2.74 -7.37 -4.39
CA ILE A 57 -3.59 -7.75 -3.26
C ILE A 57 -4.90 -6.97 -3.33
N ASP A 58 -4.82 -5.65 -3.51
CA ASP A 58 -5.96 -4.77 -3.72
C ASP A 58 -5.51 -3.42 -4.33
N ALA A 59 -6.44 -2.70 -4.95
CA ALA A 59 -6.17 -1.41 -5.60
C ALA A 59 -7.43 -0.56 -5.74
N SER A 60 -7.25 0.75 -5.99
CA SER A 60 -8.36 1.70 -6.16
C SER A 60 -9.41 1.29 -7.20
N TYR A 61 -9.02 0.61 -8.30
CA TYR A 61 -9.96 0.26 -9.36
C TYR A 61 -11.02 -0.77 -8.93
N ASN A 62 -10.86 -1.40 -7.77
CA ASN A 62 -11.87 -2.28 -7.18
C ASN A 62 -12.99 -1.50 -6.45
N TYR A 63 -12.89 -0.16 -6.38
CA TYR A 63 -13.79 0.70 -5.64
C TYR A 63 -14.28 1.85 -6.51
N GLU A 64 -15.54 2.26 -6.32
CA GLU A 64 -16.09 3.48 -6.96
C GLU A 64 -15.66 4.77 -6.24
N ILE A 65 -14.86 4.65 -5.18
CA ILE A 65 -14.47 5.77 -4.31
C ILE A 65 -13.12 6.31 -4.75
N SER A 66 -13.11 7.58 -5.13
CA SER A 66 -11.89 8.35 -5.39
C SER A 66 -11.42 9.06 -4.12
N PHE A 67 -10.11 9.06 -3.87
CA PHE A 67 -9.51 9.77 -2.74
C PHE A 67 -9.06 11.17 -3.18
N ILE A 68 -9.38 12.20 -2.40
CA ILE A 68 -9.01 13.59 -2.71
C ILE A 68 -7.60 13.93 -2.19
N GLY A 69 -6.95 13.04 -1.43
CA GLY A 69 -5.63 13.34 -0.85
C GLY A 69 -4.73 12.11 -0.66
N GLY A 70 -3.44 12.31 -0.93
CA GLY A 70 -2.44 11.23 -0.87
C GLY A 70 -2.26 10.64 0.51
N ALA A 71 -2.51 11.40 1.58
CA ALA A 71 -2.53 10.85 2.93
C ALA A 71 -3.64 9.78 3.10
N ALA A 72 -4.82 10.00 2.50
CA ALA A 72 -5.93 9.06 2.59
C ALA A 72 -5.70 7.81 1.73
N ALA A 73 -5.16 7.99 0.53
CA ALA A 73 -4.75 6.87 -0.34
C ALA A 73 -3.67 6.00 0.31
N ARG A 74 -2.64 6.62 0.91
CA ARG A 74 -1.62 5.92 1.69
C ARG A 74 -2.21 5.17 2.89
N ALA A 75 -3.06 5.81 3.70
CA ALA A 75 -3.71 5.16 4.84
C ALA A 75 -4.56 3.95 4.43
N LYS A 76 -5.23 4.02 3.27
CA LYS A 76 -5.98 2.89 2.72
C LYS A 76 -5.06 1.74 2.33
N ALA A 77 -3.95 2.01 1.62
CA ALA A 77 -2.95 1.01 1.28
C ALA A 77 -2.35 0.36 2.54
N GLU A 78 -2.03 1.15 3.57
CA GLU A 78 -1.52 0.64 4.85
C GLU A 78 -2.52 -0.28 5.54
N SER A 79 -3.81 0.10 5.57
CA SER A 79 -4.87 -0.71 6.16
C SER A 79 -5.02 -2.07 5.46
N ILE A 80 -4.99 -2.09 4.12
CA ILE A 80 -5.06 -3.34 3.34
C ILE A 80 -3.82 -4.20 3.60
N ALA A 81 -2.63 -3.60 3.59
CA ALA A 81 -1.38 -4.32 3.81
C ALA A 81 -1.35 -4.98 5.20
N LYS A 82 -1.75 -4.26 6.25
CA LYS A 82 -1.86 -4.78 7.61
C LYS A 82 -2.88 -5.92 7.70
N ALA A 83 -4.07 -5.73 7.12
CA ALA A 83 -5.11 -6.75 7.10
C ALA A 83 -4.65 -8.04 6.39
N TYR A 84 -3.96 -7.91 5.25
CA TYR A 84 -3.41 -9.03 4.49
C TYR A 84 -2.41 -9.86 5.31
N LEU A 85 -1.57 -9.19 6.11
CA LEU A 85 -0.61 -9.88 7.00
C LEU A 85 -1.24 -10.37 8.33
N GLY A 86 -2.52 -10.09 8.56
CA GLY A 86 -3.23 -10.44 9.79
C GLY A 86 -2.73 -9.66 11.01
N ILE A 87 -2.42 -8.38 10.82
CA ILE A 87 -1.91 -7.46 11.84
C ILE A 87 -2.99 -6.40 12.03
N ASP A 88 -3.44 -6.19 13.27
CA ASP A 88 -4.51 -5.23 13.54
C ASP A 88 -4.12 -3.82 13.07
N ALA A 89 -5.07 -3.12 12.46
CA ALA A 89 -4.91 -1.82 11.83
C ALA A 89 -4.65 -0.69 12.83
#